data_AF-A0A176F6R9-F1
#
_entry.id   AF-A0A176F6R9-F1
#
_cell.length_a   1.000
_cell.length_b   1.000
_cell.length_c   1.000
_cell.angle_alpha   90.00
_cell.angle_beta   90.00
_cell.angle_gamma   90.00
#
_symmetry.space_group_name_H-M   'P 1'
#
loop_
_entity.id
_entity.type
_entity.pdbx_description
1 polymer ?
#
loop_
_entity_poly.entity_id
_entity_poly.type
_entity_poly.pdbx_seq_one_letter_code
_entity_poly.pdbx_strand_id
1 'polypeptide(L)'
;MEAWIYLSVMAAAFQTLRFMLQKSLSMGTLSAGGATFARFFYAAPCAFLLASGYLLWGGFEVPALGGVFWAYALTGGLAQILATWCVVLLFSQRNFAVGITFKKTEVIQTALVGLIVLGDRVSVPGLVAIVVGLTGVLVLSDTPDLQGGRLKRLMNKAAGLGLLSGALFAVSAVTYRGATLEVASEDAFLRAVVTVSAVTLSQTAGM
;
A
#
# COMPACT_ATOMS: atom_id res chain seq x y z
N MET A 1 -24.64 -4.06 -5.92
CA MET A 1 -23.35 -3.35 -5.82
C MET A 1 -22.27 -4.29 -6.33
N GLU A 2 -21.33 -3.79 -7.12
CA GLU A 2 -20.24 -4.60 -7.67
C GLU A 2 -19.28 -5.08 -6.57
N ALA A 3 -18.69 -6.27 -6.74
CA ALA A 3 -17.86 -6.94 -5.72
C ALA A 3 -16.68 -6.09 -5.23
N TRP A 4 -16.12 -5.24 -6.10
CA TRP A 4 -15.00 -4.36 -5.76
C TRP A 4 -15.33 -3.38 -4.63
N ILE A 5 -16.60 -2.98 -4.46
CA ILE A 5 -17.00 -2.06 -3.39
C ILE A 5 -16.81 -2.73 -2.02
N TYR A 6 -17.34 -3.94 -1.86
CA TYR A 6 -17.19 -4.72 -0.62
C TYR A 6 -15.73 -5.03 -0.33
N LEU A 7 -14.97 -5.46 -1.35
CA LEU A 7 -13.54 -5.74 -1.23
C LEU A 7 -12.74 -4.49 -0.83
N SER A 8 -13.08 -3.31 -1.34
CA SER A 8 -12.42 -2.05 -0.98
C SER A 8 -12.67 -1.66 0.48
N VAL A 9 -13.92 -1.81 0.95
CA VAL A 9 -14.26 -1.56 2.36
C VAL A 9 -13.53 -2.54 3.29
N MET A 10 -13.51 -3.83 2.94
CA MET A 10 -12.76 -4.84 3.68
C MET A 10 -11.25 -4.55 3.68
N ALA A 11 -10.68 -4.16 2.53
CA ALA A 11 -9.28 -3.80 2.42
C ALA A 11 -8.93 -2.61 3.33
N ALA A 12 -9.77 -1.58 3.38
CA ALA A 12 -9.59 -0.44 4.28
C ALA A 12 -9.64 -0.86 5.76
N ALA A 13 -10.57 -1.75 6.12
CA ALA A 13 -10.70 -2.28 7.48
C ALA A 13 -9.46 -3.10 7.89
N PHE A 14 -9.02 -4.05 7.05
CA PHE A 14 -7.81 -4.85 7.30
C PHE A 14 -6.54 -4.00 7.31
N GLN A 15 -6.44 -2.99 6.45
CA GLN A 15 -5.33 -2.03 6.45
C GLN A 15 -5.27 -1.25 7.77
N THR A 16 -6.42 -0.84 8.29
CA THR A 16 -6.53 -0.12 9.58
C THR A 16 -6.12 -1.02 10.75
N LEU A 17 -6.66 -2.24 10.79
CA LEU A 17 -6.30 -3.25 11.80
C LEU A 17 -4.80 -3.55 11.75
N ARG A 18 -4.25 -3.74 10.55
CA ARG A 18 -2.82 -3.98 10.35
C ARG A 18 -1.98 -2.85 10.89
N PHE A 19 -2.30 -1.58 10.59
CA PHE A 19 -1.50 -0.46 11.10
C PHE A 19 -1.56 -0.37 12.62
N MET A 20 -2.72 -0.68 13.24
CA MET A 20 -2.86 -0.74 14.69
C MET A 20 -1.97 -1.82 15.31
N LEU A 21 -2.06 -3.06 14.81
CA LEU A 21 -1.26 -4.20 15.29
C LEU A 21 0.23 -3.97 15.05
N GLN A 22 0.59 -3.44 13.88
CA GLN A 22 1.96 -3.14 13.54
C GLN A 22 2.55 -2.08 14.46
N LYS A 23 1.79 -1.02 14.79
CA LYS A 23 2.19 -0.03 15.78
C LYS A 23 2.43 -0.66 17.15
N SER A 24 1.53 -1.55 17.59
CA SER A 24 1.66 -2.25 18.88
C SER A 24 2.92 -3.12 18.92
N LEU A 25 3.22 -3.85 17.85
CA LEU A 25 4.40 -4.71 17.76
C LEU A 25 5.70 -3.88 17.68
N SER A 26 5.70 -2.81 16.87
CA SER A 26 6.89 -1.98 16.65
C SER A 26 7.26 -1.10 17.85
N MET A 27 6.27 -0.75 18.68
CA MET A 27 6.48 0.00 19.93
C MET A 27 6.80 -0.93 21.11
N GLY A 28 6.65 -2.24 20.93
CA GLY A 28 6.91 -3.27 21.93
C GLY A 28 8.19 -4.04 21.62
N THR A 29 8.02 -5.30 21.20
CA THR A 29 9.08 -6.31 21.18
C THR A 29 9.87 -6.40 19.87
N LEU A 30 9.36 -5.85 18.77
CA LEU A 30 9.93 -6.01 17.43
C LEU A 30 10.45 -4.69 16.87
N SER A 31 11.56 -4.76 16.13
CA SER A 31 12.01 -3.62 15.32
C SER A 31 11.04 -3.33 14.17
N ALA A 32 11.15 -2.15 13.56
CA ALA A 32 10.38 -1.81 12.37
C ALA A 32 10.55 -2.84 11.23
N GLY A 33 11.78 -3.32 11.05
CA GLY A 33 12.12 -4.39 10.11
C GLY A 33 11.46 -5.70 10.52
N GLY A 34 11.61 -6.12 11.78
CA GLY A 34 11.04 -7.39 12.28
C GLY A 34 9.51 -7.44 12.21
N ALA A 35 8.82 -6.36 12.58
CA ALA A 35 7.36 -6.27 12.47
C ALA A 35 6.88 -6.30 11.00
N THR A 36 7.67 -5.71 10.09
CA THR A 36 7.38 -5.72 8.65
C THR A 36 7.66 -7.10 8.03
N PHE A 37 8.77 -7.74 8.39
CA PHE A 37 9.16 -9.08 7.96
C PHE A 37 8.14 -10.12 8.41
N ALA A 38 7.75 -10.11 9.69
CA ALA A 38 6.77 -11.04 10.24
C ALA A 38 5.47 -11.06 9.43
N ARG A 39 5.00 -9.89 8.99
CA ARG A 39 3.82 -9.79 8.12
C ARG A 39 3.98 -10.60 6.83
N PHE A 40 5.09 -10.45 6.14
CA PHE A 40 5.32 -11.15 4.88
C PHE A 40 5.58 -12.63 5.11
N PHE A 41 6.44 -12.96 6.08
CA PHE A 41 6.79 -14.33 6.41
C PHE A 41 5.57 -15.19 6.74
N TYR A 42 4.64 -14.67 7.57
CA TYR A 42 3.41 -15.40 7.89
C TYR A 42 2.35 -15.36 6.78
N ALA A 43 2.32 -14.31 5.95
CA ALA A 43 1.37 -14.23 4.84
C ALA A 43 1.78 -15.05 3.61
N ALA A 44 3.08 -15.21 3.35
CA ALA A 44 3.64 -15.90 2.19
C ALA A 44 3.12 -17.34 2.01
N PRO A 45 3.17 -18.23 3.02
CA PRO A 45 2.67 -19.59 2.86
C PRO A 45 1.15 -19.60 2.60
N CYS A 46 0.38 -18.75 3.26
CA CYS A 46 -1.05 -18.64 3.02
C CYS A 46 -1.37 -18.15 1.60
N ALA A 47 -0.65 -17.15 1.11
CA ALA A 47 -0.83 -16.62 -0.25
C ALA A 47 -0.44 -17.66 -1.31
N PHE A 48 0.65 -18.40 -1.09
CA PHE A 48 1.09 -19.49 -1.96
C PHE A 48 0.10 -20.66 -1.99
N LEU A 49 -0.38 -21.10 -0.82
CA LEU A 49 -1.38 -22.16 -0.73
C LEU A 49 -2.71 -21.75 -1.39
N LEU A 50 -3.12 -20.49 -1.23
CA LEU A 50 -4.33 -19.98 -1.88
C LEU A 50 -4.18 -19.95 -3.40
N ALA A 51 -3.06 -19.44 -3.92
CA ALA A 51 -2.81 -19.37 -5.35
C ALA A 51 -2.69 -20.76 -5.98
N SER A 52 -1.88 -21.65 -5.39
CA SER A 52 -1.73 -23.03 -5.86
C SER A 52 -3.03 -23.84 -5.75
N GLY A 53 -3.75 -23.72 -4.64
CA GLY A 53 -5.05 -24.37 -4.45
C GLY A 53 -6.08 -23.91 -5.46
N TYR A 54 -6.12 -22.60 -5.76
CA TYR A 54 -7.06 -22.05 -6.75
C TYR A 54 -6.71 -22.46 -8.18
N LEU A 55 -5.42 -22.48 -8.55
CA LEU A 55 -4.92 -23.00 -9.83
C LEU A 55 -5.35 -24.46 -10.03
N LEU A 56 -5.08 -25.32 -9.04
CA LEU A 56 -5.40 -26.74 -9.09
C LEU A 56 -6.91 -27.00 -9.12
N TRP A 57 -7.67 -26.27 -8.31
CA TRP A 57 -9.12 -26.44 -8.23
C TRP A 57 -9.83 -25.98 -9.51
N GLY A 58 -9.37 -24.88 -10.12
CA GLY A 58 -9.92 -24.35 -11.37
C GLY A 58 -9.41 -25.05 -12.63
N GLY A 59 -8.42 -25.95 -12.52
CA GLY A 59 -7.78 -26.58 -13.68
C GLY A 59 -7.05 -25.59 -14.59
N PHE A 60 -6.60 -24.46 -14.02
CA PHE A 60 -5.89 -23.41 -14.76
C PHE A 60 -4.45 -23.84 -15.03
N GLU A 61 -3.92 -23.48 -16.20
CA GLU A 61 -2.49 -23.56 -16.43
C GLU A 61 -1.75 -22.52 -15.57
N VAL A 62 -0.51 -22.83 -15.18
CA VAL A 62 0.34 -21.90 -14.44
C VAL A 62 0.66 -20.70 -15.34
N PRO A 63 0.22 -19.47 -14.99
CA PRO A 63 0.44 -18.32 -15.86
C PRO A 63 1.93 -18.04 -16.04
N ALA A 64 2.36 -17.81 -17.28
CA ALA A 64 3.74 -17.40 -17.55
C ALA A 64 3.96 -15.97 -17.04
N LEU A 65 4.89 -15.81 -16.09
CA LEU A 65 5.23 -14.51 -15.51
C LEU A 65 6.45 -13.91 -16.23
N GLY A 66 6.20 -12.96 -17.12
CA GLY A 66 7.25 -12.30 -17.93
C GLY A 66 8.13 -11.32 -17.15
N GLY A 67 9.16 -10.78 -17.80
CA GLY A 67 10.07 -9.80 -17.19
C GLY A 67 9.37 -8.50 -16.74
N VAL A 68 8.35 -8.07 -17.49
CA VAL A 68 7.55 -6.87 -17.16
C VAL A 68 6.74 -7.08 -15.87
N PHE A 69 6.13 -8.26 -15.70
CA PHE A 69 5.48 -8.65 -14.46
C PHE A 69 6.42 -8.51 -13.27
N TRP A 70 7.64 -9.07 -13.36
CA TRP A 70 8.61 -9.02 -12.27
C TRP A 70 9.14 -7.61 -12.01
N ALA A 71 9.37 -6.80 -13.05
CA ALA A 71 9.75 -5.40 -12.89
C ALA A 71 8.71 -4.63 -12.06
N TYR A 72 7.42 -4.81 -12.38
CA TYR A 72 6.33 -4.23 -11.60
C TYR A 72 6.23 -4.82 -10.18
N ALA A 73 6.22 -6.14 -10.05
CA ALA A 73 6.04 -6.84 -8.77
C ALA A 73 7.15 -6.50 -7.77
N LEU A 74 8.41 -6.51 -8.21
CA LEU A 74 9.57 -6.22 -7.35
C LEU A 74 9.67 -4.73 -7.01
N THR A 75 9.39 -3.83 -7.97
CA THR A 75 9.34 -2.39 -7.71
C THR A 75 8.26 -2.07 -6.67
N GLY A 76 7.06 -2.63 -6.85
CA GLY A 76 5.97 -2.45 -5.91
C GLY A 76 6.25 -3.06 -4.54
N GLY A 77 6.91 -4.22 -4.53
CA GLY A 77 7.36 -4.93 -3.33
C GLY A 77 8.31 -4.10 -2.49
N LEU A 78 9.36 -3.59 -3.12
CA LEU A 78 10.36 -2.73 -2.50
C LEU A 78 9.74 -1.42 -2.01
N ALA A 79 8.94 -0.76 -2.84
CA ALA A 79 8.26 0.48 -2.48
C ALA A 79 7.36 0.28 -1.25
N GLN A 80 6.64 -0.85 -1.16
CA GLN A 80 5.81 -1.16 0.00
C GLN A 80 6.63 -1.34 1.29
N ILE A 81 7.79 -2.00 1.21
CA ILE A 81 8.69 -2.20 2.36
C ILE A 81 9.16 -0.84 2.87
N LEU A 82 9.70 -0.01 1.98
CA LEU A 82 10.23 1.32 2.31
C LEU A 82 9.12 2.24 2.85
N ALA A 83 7.93 2.22 2.25
CA ALA A 83 6.77 2.97 2.73
C ALA A 83 6.40 2.57 4.15
N THR A 84 6.43 1.26 4.43
CA THR A 84 6.10 0.70 5.74
C THR A 84 7.12 1.12 6.79
N TRP A 85 8.42 1.10 6.48
CA TRP A 85 9.44 1.63 7.37
C TRP A 85 9.25 3.12 7.66
N CYS A 86 8.89 3.93 6.66
CA CYS A 86 8.58 5.34 6.87
C CYS A 86 7.40 5.53 7.83
N VAL A 87 6.34 4.73 7.72
CA VAL A 87 5.19 4.76 8.64
C VAL A 87 5.59 4.34 10.06
N VAL A 88 6.42 3.31 10.20
CA VAL A 88 6.87 2.88 11.53
C VAL A 88 7.76 3.93 12.20
N LEU A 89 8.69 4.54 11.44
CA LEU A 89 9.49 5.67 11.92
C LEU A 89 8.63 6.89 12.27
N LEU A 90 7.45 7.02 11.68
CA LEU A 90 6.47 8.04 12.04
C LEU A 90 5.96 7.86 13.48
N PHE A 91 5.75 6.60 13.92
CA PHE A 91 5.20 6.31 15.25
C PHE A 91 6.08 6.84 16.40
N SER A 92 7.38 6.99 16.17
CA SER A 92 8.33 7.55 17.15
C SER A 92 8.44 9.08 17.10
N GLN A 93 7.75 9.77 16.19
CA GLN A 93 7.81 11.23 16.07
C GLN A 93 6.82 11.93 16.99
N ARG A 94 7.27 13.00 17.66
CA ARG A 94 6.40 13.86 18.51
C ARG A 94 5.21 14.44 17.73
N ASN A 95 5.39 14.72 16.45
CA ASN A 95 4.36 15.26 15.55
C ASN A 95 3.75 14.16 14.65
N PHE A 96 3.50 12.98 15.21
CA PHE A 96 2.93 11.83 14.48
C PHE A 96 1.65 12.18 13.71
N ALA A 97 0.72 12.93 14.31
CA ALA A 97 -0.54 13.32 13.67
C ALA A 97 -0.33 14.11 12.36
N VAL A 98 0.67 14.99 12.34
CA VAL A 98 1.07 15.73 11.13
C VAL A 98 1.59 14.77 10.06
N GLY A 99 2.43 13.83 10.45
CA GLY A 99 2.95 12.81 9.54
C GLY A 99 1.85 11.94 8.91
N ILE A 100 0.87 11.50 9.70
CA ILE A 100 -0.28 10.74 9.19
C ILE A 100 -1.10 11.58 8.22
N THR A 101 -1.28 12.87 8.51
CA THR A 101 -1.98 13.81 7.63
C THR A 101 -1.32 13.84 6.24
N PHE A 102 0.00 14.00 6.19
CA PHE A 102 0.75 13.98 4.94
C PHE A 102 0.77 12.61 4.26
N LYS A 103 0.78 11.49 5.02
CA LYS A 103 0.64 10.15 4.42
C LYS A 103 -0.65 10.02 3.62
N LYS A 104 -1.74 10.66 4.07
CA LYS A 104 -3.05 10.56 3.39
C LYS A 104 -3.13 11.32 2.07
N THR A 105 -2.10 12.08 1.68
CA THR A 105 -2.00 12.63 0.30
C THR A 105 -1.71 11.55 -0.75
N GLU A 106 -1.47 10.30 -0.31
CA GLU A 106 -1.32 9.12 -1.17
C GLU A 106 -2.36 9.07 -2.29
N VAL A 107 -3.63 9.40 -2.04
CA VAL A 107 -4.69 9.31 -3.05
C VAL A 107 -4.38 10.12 -4.31
N ILE A 108 -3.92 11.38 -4.14
CA ILE A 108 -3.53 12.23 -5.26
C ILE A 108 -2.24 11.71 -5.91
N GLN A 109 -1.28 11.25 -5.10
CA GLN A 109 -0.03 10.70 -5.60
C GLN A 109 -0.28 9.43 -6.44
N THR A 110 -1.20 8.56 -6.03
CA THR A 110 -1.60 7.35 -6.78
C THR A 110 -2.24 7.71 -8.12
N ALA A 111 -3.07 8.76 -8.17
CA ALA A 111 -3.63 9.24 -9.44
C ALA A 111 -2.52 9.74 -10.39
N LEU A 112 -1.53 10.49 -9.88
CA LEU A 112 -0.39 10.96 -10.67
C LEU A 112 0.50 9.81 -11.15
N VAL A 113 0.85 8.88 -10.25
CA VAL A 113 1.67 7.71 -10.61
C VAL A 113 0.92 6.82 -11.60
N GLY A 114 -0.39 6.63 -11.44
CA GLY A 114 -1.23 5.87 -12.39
C GLY A 114 -1.23 6.48 -13.79
N LEU A 115 -1.34 7.81 -13.87
CA LEU A 115 -1.24 8.55 -15.13
C LEU A 115 0.13 8.36 -15.79
N ILE A 116 1.22 8.44 -15.03
CA ILE A 116 2.59 8.38 -15.56
C ILE A 116 2.97 6.94 -15.96
N VAL A 117 2.64 5.95 -15.12
CA VAL A 117 3.12 4.57 -15.26
C VAL A 117 2.20 3.73 -16.14
N LEU A 118 0.88 3.84 -15.96
CA LEU A 118 -0.12 3.04 -16.68
C LEU A 118 -0.92 3.84 -17.71
N GLY A 119 -0.73 5.16 -17.79
CA GLY A 119 -1.49 6.02 -18.70
C GLY A 119 -2.93 6.29 -18.23
N ASP A 120 -3.25 6.02 -16.96
CA ASP A 120 -4.60 6.19 -16.42
C ASP A 120 -5.06 7.64 -16.48
N ARG A 121 -6.30 7.88 -16.92
CA ARG A 121 -6.91 9.21 -16.92
C ARG A 121 -8.00 9.30 -15.87
N VAL A 122 -7.87 10.27 -14.98
CA VAL A 122 -8.91 10.57 -13.99
C VAL A 122 -9.90 11.57 -14.59
N SER A 123 -11.18 11.22 -14.57
CA SER A 123 -12.24 12.12 -15.03
C SER A 123 -12.38 13.32 -14.09
N VAL A 124 -12.93 14.43 -14.59
CA VAL A 124 -13.16 15.64 -13.77
C VAL A 124 -14.01 15.32 -12.51
N PRO A 125 -15.13 14.57 -12.60
CA PRO A 125 -15.88 14.17 -11.41
C PRO A 125 -15.04 13.31 -10.44
N GLY A 126 -14.20 12.42 -10.95
CA GLY A 126 -13.28 11.62 -10.13
C GLY A 126 -12.26 12.48 -9.39
N LEU A 127 -11.71 13.51 -10.06
CA LEU A 127 -10.78 14.45 -9.44
C LEU A 127 -11.45 15.25 -8.32
N VAL A 128 -12.69 15.72 -8.54
CA VAL A 128 -13.47 16.40 -7.50
C VAL A 128 -13.69 15.48 -6.29
N ALA A 129 -14.06 14.22 -6.52
CA ALA A 129 -14.24 13.25 -5.44
C ALA A 129 -12.95 13.02 -4.62
N ILE A 130 -11.79 12.93 -5.30
CA ILE A 130 -10.48 12.83 -4.65
C ILE A 130 -10.20 14.05 -3.78
N VAL A 131 -10.43 15.27 -4.31
CA VAL A 131 -10.19 16.52 -3.58
C VAL A 131 -11.09 16.60 -2.35
N VAL A 132 -12.39 16.32 -2.50
CA VAL A 132 -13.34 16.33 -1.38
C VAL A 132 -12.94 15.30 -0.31
N GLY A 133 -12.59 14.07 -0.72
CA GLY A 133 -12.14 13.02 0.18
C GLY A 133 -10.86 13.42 0.93
N LEU A 134 -9.89 14.00 0.24
CA LEU A 134 -8.65 14.51 0.85
C LEU A 134 -8.97 15.63 1.83
N THR A 135 -9.81 16.60 1.47
CA THR A 135 -10.20 17.70 2.36
C THR A 135 -10.86 17.18 3.63
N GLY A 136 -11.84 16.28 3.53
CA GLY A 136 -12.50 15.71 4.71
C GLY A 136 -11.51 14.97 5.62
N VAL A 137 -10.58 14.26 5.02
CA VAL A 137 -9.49 13.59 5.72
C VAL A 137 -8.54 14.56 6.43
N LEU A 138 -8.17 15.67 5.78
CA LEU A 138 -7.30 16.70 6.36
C LEU A 138 -8.00 17.38 7.54
N VAL A 139 -9.29 17.70 7.41
CA VAL A 139 -10.12 18.27 8.49
C VAL A 139 -10.17 17.32 9.69
N LEU A 140 -10.39 16.01 9.46
CA LEU A 140 -10.41 15.02 10.55
C LEU A 140 -9.03 14.86 11.24
N SER A 141 -7.95 15.19 10.54
CA SER A 141 -6.58 15.00 11.05
C SER A 141 -6.03 16.26 11.72
N ASP A 142 -6.73 17.39 11.67
CA ASP A 142 -6.31 18.62 12.34
C ASP A 142 -6.45 18.45 13.86
N THR A 143 -5.32 18.60 14.56
CA THR A 143 -5.24 18.41 16.00
C THR A 143 -4.96 19.76 16.66
N PRO A 144 -5.81 20.23 17.60
CA PRO A 144 -5.69 21.57 18.20
C PRO A 144 -4.37 21.84 18.93
N ASP A 145 -3.66 20.79 19.35
CA ASP A 145 -2.58 20.86 20.35
C ASP A 145 -1.15 20.96 19.75
N LEU A 146 -1.05 21.24 18.45
CA LEU A 146 0.23 21.29 17.73
C LEU A 146 0.85 22.69 17.80
N GLN A 147 1.61 22.95 18.88
CA GLN A 147 2.37 24.18 19.08
C GLN A 147 3.52 24.31 18.03
N GLY A 148 3.48 25.37 17.21
CA GLY A 148 4.54 25.74 16.28
C GLY A 148 4.02 26.36 14.98
N GLY A 149 4.71 27.39 14.46
CA GLY A 149 4.30 28.08 13.22
C GLY A 149 4.19 27.14 12.00
N ARG A 150 3.25 27.45 11.09
CA ARG A 150 2.91 26.65 9.88
C ARG A 150 4.14 26.18 9.08
N LEU A 151 5.18 27.01 8.99
CA LEU A 151 6.41 26.70 8.24
C LEU A 151 7.31 25.65 8.92
N LYS A 152 7.42 25.66 10.26
CA LYS A 152 8.12 24.60 11.03
C LYS A 152 7.35 23.28 11.02
N ARG A 153 6.03 23.29 10.83
CA ARG A 153 5.20 22.08 10.68
C ARG A 153 5.40 21.41 9.31
N LEU A 154 5.58 22.20 8.24
CA LEU A 154 5.89 21.72 6.88
C LEU A 154 7.30 21.12 6.76
N MET A 155 8.29 21.67 7.47
CA MET A 155 9.70 21.22 7.40
C MET A 155 10.11 20.25 8.52
N ASN A 156 9.16 19.51 9.11
CA ASN A 156 9.47 18.54 10.15
C ASN A 156 9.66 17.12 9.57
N LYS A 157 10.54 16.32 10.18
CA LYS A 157 10.80 14.91 9.83
C LYS A 157 9.51 14.09 9.69
N ALA A 158 8.52 14.32 10.55
CA ALA A 158 7.22 13.65 10.46
C ALA A 158 6.47 13.95 9.15
N ALA A 159 6.48 15.19 8.68
CA ALA A 159 5.86 15.58 7.42
C ALA A 159 6.58 14.94 6.21
N GLY A 160 7.91 14.97 6.22
CA GLY A 160 8.73 14.31 5.19
C GLY A 160 8.50 12.81 5.11
N LEU A 161 8.52 12.11 6.26
CA LEU A 161 8.21 10.68 6.33
C LEU A 161 6.79 10.36 5.88
N GLY A 162 5.81 11.20 6.23
CA GLY A 162 4.43 11.08 5.78
C GLY A 162 4.32 11.17 4.26
N LEU A 163 4.83 12.25 3.67
CA LEU A 163 4.78 12.50 2.23
C LEU A 163 5.53 11.43 1.43
N LEU A 164 6.72 11.03 1.90
CA LEU A 164 7.52 9.97 1.29
C LEU A 164 6.80 8.62 1.36
N SER A 165 6.23 8.27 2.52
CA SER A 165 5.47 7.03 2.66
C SER A 165 4.26 6.99 1.74
N GLY A 166 3.53 8.10 1.59
CA GLY A 166 2.41 8.21 0.66
C GLY A 166 2.86 7.99 -0.78
N ALA A 167 3.97 8.61 -1.19
CA ALA A 167 4.50 8.48 -2.54
C ALA A 167 4.95 7.04 -2.84
N LEU A 168 5.61 6.39 -1.89
CA LEU A 168 6.02 4.99 -2.01
C LEU A 168 4.82 4.03 -2.02
N PHE A 169 3.77 4.28 -1.24
CA PHE A 169 2.54 3.50 -1.33
C PHE A 169 1.82 3.71 -2.67
N ALA A 170 1.83 4.92 -3.22
CA ALA A 170 1.29 5.20 -4.55
C ALA A 170 2.02 4.41 -5.64
N VAL A 171 3.36 4.41 -5.62
CA VAL A 171 4.18 3.56 -6.50
C VAL A 171 3.85 2.09 -6.33
N SER A 172 3.77 1.62 -5.07
CA SER A 172 3.43 0.23 -4.77
C SER A 172 2.07 -0.18 -5.33
N ALA A 173 1.03 0.63 -5.11
CA ALA A 173 -0.33 0.34 -5.56
C ALA A 173 -0.42 0.26 -7.10
N VAL A 174 0.17 1.24 -7.80
CA VAL A 174 0.11 1.30 -9.28
C VAL A 174 0.92 0.17 -9.91
N THR A 175 2.12 -0.11 -9.40
CA THR A 175 2.96 -1.19 -9.93
C THR A 175 2.39 -2.57 -9.60
N TYR A 176 1.75 -2.80 -8.45
CA TYR A 176 1.00 -4.05 -8.21
C TYR A 176 -0.18 -4.24 -9.16
N ARG A 177 -0.89 -3.15 -9.50
CA ARG A 177 -1.91 -3.22 -10.55
C ARG A 177 -1.26 -3.55 -11.90
N GLY A 178 -0.14 -2.94 -12.24
CA GLY A 178 0.65 -3.27 -13.43
C GLY A 178 1.00 -4.75 -13.49
N ALA A 179 1.59 -5.31 -12.43
CA ALA A 179 1.89 -6.74 -12.33
C ALA A 179 0.62 -7.61 -12.50
N THR A 180 -0.48 -7.23 -11.86
CA THR A 180 -1.75 -7.97 -11.98
C THR A 180 -2.28 -7.99 -13.42
N LEU A 181 -2.10 -6.91 -14.18
CA LEU A 181 -2.51 -6.82 -15.59
C LEU A 181 -1.63 -7.66 -16.52
N GLU A 182 -0.37 -7.92 -16.16
CA GLU A 182 0.55 -8.79 -16.93
C GLU A 182 0.26 -10.29 -16.75
N VAL A 183 -0.54 -10.69 -15.77
CA VAL A 183 -0.94 -12.09 -15.61
C VAL A 183 -1.98 -12.43 -16.68
N ALA A 184 -1.61 -13.30 -17.62
CA ALA A 184 -2.45 -13.72 -18.75
C ALA A 184 -3.62 -14.62 -18.31
N SER A 185 -4.67 -14.00 -17.76
CA SER A 185 -5.93 -14.67 -17.41
C SER A 185 -7.09 -13.67 -17.45
N GLU A 186 -8.26 -14.13 -17.89
CA GLU A 186 -9.51 -13.36 -17.81
C GLU A 186 -10.06 -13.32 -16.38
N ASP A 187 -9.70 -14.31 -15.56
CA ASP A 187 -10.15 -14.42 -14.18
C ASP A 187 -9.44 -13.40 -13.27
N ALA A 188 -10.20 -12.44 -12.75
CA ALA A 188 -9.69 -11.38 -11.87
C ALA A 188 -9.15 -11.91 -10.54
N PHE A 189 -9.75 -12.96 -9.98
CA PHE A 189 -9.30 -13.56 -8.73
C PHE A 189 -7.99 -14.33 -8.94
N LEU A 190 -7.87 -15.08 -10.06
CA LEU A 190 -6.62 -15.77 -10.41
C LEU A 190 -5.44 -14.79 -10.51
N ARG A 191 -5.62 -13.69 -11.25
CA ARG A 191 -4.58 -12.66 -11.39
C ARG A 191 -4.18 -12.08 -10.04
N ALA A 192 -5.14 -11.82 -9.17
CA ALA A 192 -4.89 -11.28 -7.84
C ALA A 192 -4.12 -12.25 -6.94
N VAL A 193 -4.51 -13.53 -6.87
CA VAL A 193 -3.86 -14.52 -6.00
C VAL A 193 -2.45 -14.88 -6.49
N VAL A 194 -2.23 -14.97 -7.81
CA VAL A 194 -0.90 -15.19 -8.39
C VAL A 194 0.02 -14.01 -8.08
N THR A 195 -0.47 -12.78 -8.29
CA THR A 195 0.33 -11.57 -8.05
C THR A 195 0.69 -11.41 -6.57
N VAL A 196 -0.28 -11.56 -5.67
CA VAL A 196 -0.01 -11.42 -4.22
C VAL A 196 0.90 -12.53 -3.70
N SER A 197 0.78 -13.75 -4.23
CA SER A 197 1.69 -14.85 -3.89
C SER A 197 3.13 -14.54 -4.32
N ALA A 198 3.34 -14.18 -5.59
CA ALA A 198 4.67 -13.85 -6.11
C ALA A 198 5.32 -12.70 -5.32
N VAL A 199 4.59 -11.59 -5.14
CA VAL A 199 5.06 -10.41 -4.41
C VAL A 199 5.41 -10.74 -2.96
N THR A 200 4.53 -11.44 -2.23
CA THR A 200 4.73 -11.72 -0.80
C THR A 200 5.89 -12.70 -0.57
N LEU A 201 6.06 -13.68 -1.48
CA LEU A 201 7.23 -14.57 -1.47
C LEU A 201 8.52 -13.80 -1.72
N SER A 202 8.55 -12.91 -2.72
CA SER A 202 9.72 -12.07 -2.98
C SER A 202 10.05 -11.13 -1.83
N GLN A 203 9.04 -10.53 -1.18
CA GLN A 203 9.25 -9.67 -0.02
C GLN A 203 9.76 -10.45 1.20
N THR A 204 9.28 -11.69 1.38
CA THR A 204 9.80 -12.59 2.43
C THR A 204 11.24 -13.01 2.14
N ALA A 205 11.59 -13.29 0.88
CA ALA A 205 12.93 -13.72 0.51
C ALA A 205 13.96 -12.57 0.50
N GLY A 206 13.53 -11.35 0.20
CA GLY A 206 14.40 -10.18 0.06
C GLY A 206 14.62 -9.37 1.34
N MET A 207 13.90 -9.68 2.42
CA MET A 207 14.04 -9.03 3.74
C MET A 207 14.73 -9.94 4.73
#